data_AF-A0A7Y3AMS5-F1
#
_entry.id   AF-A0A7Y3AMS5-F1
#
_cell.length_a   1.000
_cell.length_b   1.000
_cell.length_c   1.000
_cell.angle_alpha   90.00
_cell.angle_beta   90.00
_cell.angle_gamma   90.00
#
_symmetry.space_group_name_H-M   'P 1'
#
loop_
_entity.id
_entity.type
_entity.pdbx_description
1 polymer ?
#
loop_
_entity_poly.entity_id
_entity_poly.type
_entity_poly.pdbx_seq_one_letter_code
_entity_poly.pdbx_strand_id
1 'polypeptide(L)'
;NGDPSLLIVLGLIQHPDLGKQVDENAHGDRKAVNVKVDGETVTLSADKEIVLRCGKSSITLTRAGKVIIKGAYLTNHSTGVNRIKGGSVQIN
;
A
#
# COMPACT_ATOMS: atom_id res chain seq x y z
N ASN A 1 45.12 2.00 -8.35
CA ASN A 1 45.01 0.52 -8.22
C ASN A 1 43.64 -0.08 -8.52
N GLY A 2 42.59 0.70 -8.86
CA GLY A 2 41.35 0.11 -9.40
C GLY A 2 40.73 -1.00 -8.54
N ASP A 3 40.86 -0.88 -7.22
CA ASP A 3 40.41 -1.89 -6.26
C ASP A 3 38.88 -2.02 -6.32
N PRO A 4 38.33 -3.18 -6.73
CA PRO A 4 36.89 -3.40 -6.82
C PRO A 4 36.16 -3.27 -5.48
N SER A 5 36.90 -3.33 -4.36
CA SER A 5 36.36 -3.21 -2.99
C SER A 5 36.15 -1.76 -2.57
N LEU A 6 36.70 -0.79 -3.32
CA LEU A 6 36.63 0.65 -3.05
C LEU A 6 35.84 1.34 -4.17
N LEU A 7 34.54 1.04 -4.23
CA LEU A 7 33.65 1.64 -5.21
C LEU A 7 33.36 3.10 -4.88
N ILE A 8 33.36 3.94 -5.92
CA ILE A 8 32.97 5.34 -5.84
C ILE A 8 31.76 5.54 -6.74
N VAL A 9 30.71 6.15 -6.19
CA VAL A 9 29.52 6.53 -6.97
C VAL A 9 29.70 7.98 -7.44
N LEU A 10 29.87 8.16 -8.74
CA LEU A 10 30.14 9.47 -9.37
C LEU A 10 28.87 10.27 -9.68
N GLY A 11 27.70 9.62 -9.70
CA GLY A 11 26.43 10.26 -10.01
C GLY A 11 25.42 9.28 -10.61
N LEU A 12 24.21 9.77 -10.87
CA LEU A 12 23.15 9.00 -11.52
C LEU A 12 23.16 9.28 -13.02
N ILE A 13 23.21 8.24 -13.83
CA ILE A 13 22.99 8.35 -15.27
C ILE A 13 21.49 8.19 -15.52
N GLN A 14 20.84 9.28 -15.89
CA GLN A 14 19.43 9.25 -16.24
C GLN A 14 19.29 8.92 -17.72
N HIS A 15 18.90 7.68 -18.03
CA HIS A 15 18.51 7.34 -19.39
C HIS A 15 17.17 8.03 -19.71
N PRO A 16 17.06 8.74 -20.86
CA PRO A 16 15.78 9.26 -21.29
C PRO A 16 14.84 8.08 -21.57
N ASP A 17 13.79 8.00 -20.75
CA ASP A 17 12.76 6.97 -20.84
C ASP A 17 11.87 7.28 -22.04
N LEU A 18 12.06 6.56 -23.17
CA LEU A 18 11.38 6.78 -24.45
C LEU A 18 9.86 6.46 -24.43
N GLY A 19 9.23 6.37 -23.26
CA GLY A 19 7.84 5.91 -23.13
C GLY A 19 6.98 6.62 -22.10
N LYS A 20 7.44 7.69 -21.43
CA LYS A 20 6.60 8.43 -20.48
C LYS A 20 6.21 9.79 -21.05
N GLN A 21 5.07 9.84 -21.75
CA GLN A 21 4.23 11.05 -21.69
C GLN A 21 3.75 11.18 -20.25
N VAL A 22 4.53 11.92 -19.46
CA VAL A 22 4.14 12.29 -18.10
C VAL A 22 3.22 13.48 -18.23
N ASP A 23 1.96 13.33 -17.80
CA ASP A 23 1.13 14.47 -17.45
C ASP A 23 1.89 15.33 -16.42
N GLU A 24 2.22 16.55 -16.79
CA GLU A 24 3.07 17.48 -16.04
C GLU A 24 2.46 17.97 -14.70
N ASN A 25 1.26 17.47 -14.34
CA ASN A 25 0.57 17.80 -13.09
C ASN A 25 0.76 16.76 -11.97
N ALA A 26 1.61 15.74 -12.15
CA ALA A 26 1.84 14.70 -11.14
C ALA A 26 3.04 14.97 -10.20
N HIS A 27 3.36 16.24 -9.91
CA HIS A 27 4.25 16.62 -8.81
C HIS A 27 3.49 16.64 -7.46
N GLY A 28 2.78 15.54 -7.18
CA GLY A 28 2.35 15.24 -5.83
C GLY A 28 3.47 14.48 -5.13
N ASP A 29 4.04 15.09 -4.08
CA ASP A 29 4.85 14.46 -3.02
C ASP A 29 4.59 12.95 -2.96
N ARG A 30 5.46 12.15 -3.61
CA ARG A 30 5.35 10.68 -3.58
C ARG A 30 5.78 10.25 -2.18
N LYS A 31 4.88 10.40 -1.22
CA LYS A 31 5.05 9.86 0.13
C LYS A 31 5.25 8.37 -0.01
N ALA A 32 6.47 7.93 0.24
CA ALA A 32 6.85 6.54 0.14
C ALA A 32 5.98 5.73 1.10
N VAL A 33 5.25 4.76 0.56
CA VAL A 33 4.62 3.72 1.37
C VAL A 33 5.74 2.89 1.98
N ASN A 34 5.78 2.78 3.30
CA ASN A 34 6.75 1.92 3.98
C ASN A 34 6.21 0.48 3.93
N VAL A 35 6.95 -0.40 3.25
CA VAL A 35 6.69 -1.84 3.19
C VAL A 35 7.88 -2.54 3.82
N LYS A 36 7.65 -3.32 4.88
CA LYS A 36 8.65 -4.23 5.43
C LYS A 36 8.24 -5.66 5.15
N VAL A 37 9.16 -6.43 4.58
CA VAL A 37 9.00 -7.87 4.33
C VAL A 37 10.16 -8.56 5.02
N ASP A 38 9.88 -9.44 5.98
CA ASP A 38 10.89 -10.19 6.75
C ASP A 38 10.95 -11.68 6.36
N GLY A 39 10.22 -12.08 5.32
CA GLY A 39 10.09 -13.47 4.87
C GLY A 39 8.97 -14.25 5.53
N GLU A 40 8.41 -13.74 6.64
CA GLU A 40 7.29 -14.35 7.38
C GLU A 40 6.04 -13.46 7.33
N THR A 41 6.22 -12.15 7.34
CA THR A 41 5.18 -11.13 7.44
C THR A 41 5.44 -9.95 6.49
N VAL A 42 4.35 -9.28 6.11
CA VAL A 42 4.39 -8.03 5.34
C VAL A 42 3.67 -6.96 6.14
N THR A 43 4.38 -5.86 6.44
CA THR A 43 3.81 -4.71 7.16
C THR A 43 3.68 -3.51 6.23
N LEU A 44 2.45 -2.98 6.11
CA LEU A 44 2.13 -1.75 5.40
C LEU A 44 1.82 -0.65 6.43
N SER A 45 2.44 0.53 6.31
CA SER A 45 2.23 1.65 7.23
C SER A 45 2.06 2.99 6.50
N ALA A 46 1.16 3.83 7.02
CA ALA A 46 0.89 5.18 6.52
C ALA A 46 0.33 6.09 7.64
N ASP A 47 0.64 7.39 7.59
CA ASP A 47 0.25 8.36 8.62
C ASP A 47 -1.24 8.70 8.64
N LYS A 48 -1.93 8.55 7.50
CA LYS A 48 -3.33 9.01 7.32
C LYS A 48 -4.26 7.86 6.98
N GLU A 49 -3.95 7.11 5.94
CA GLU A 49 -4.81 6.04 5.42
C GLU A 49 -4.03 5.00 4.62
N ILE A 50 -4.56 3.78 4.57
CA ILE A 50 -4.12 2.72 3.66
C ILE A 50 -5.35 2.31 2.84
N VAL A 51 -5.25 2.41 1.51
CA VAL A 51 -6.32 2.03 0.58
C VAL A 51 -5.84 0.93 -0.35
N LEU A 52 -6.42 -0.26 -0.22
CA LEU A 52 -6.25 -1.36 -1.16
C LEU A 52 -7.43 -1.36 -2.12
N ARG A 53 -7.22 -1.01 -3.40
CA ARG A 53 -8.30 -0.84 -4.39
C ARG A 53 -8.09 -1.71 -5.62
N CYS A 54 -9.18 -2.31 -6.09
CA CYS A 54 -9.27 -2.98 -7.39
C CYS A 54 -10.65 -2.71 -7.98
N GLY A 55 -10.72 -1.94 -9.08
CA GLY A 55 -11.98 -1.52 -9.69
C GLY A 55 -12.93 -0.82 -8.71
N LYS A 56 -14.15 -1.35 -8.55
CA LYS A 56 -15.19 -0.83 -7.64
C LYS A 56 -15.03 -1.29 -6.18
N SER A 57 -14.06 -2.15 -5.89
CA SER A 57 -13.84 -2.72 -4.57
C SER A 57 -12.69 -2.03 -3.85
N SER A 58 -12.83 -1.83 -2.54
CA SER A 58 -11.77 -1.25 -1.71
C SER A 58 -11.80 -1.71 -0.26
N ILE A 59 -10.63 -1.89 0.34
CA ILE A 59 -10.44 -1.96 1.79
C ILE A 59 -9.67 -0.71 2.21
N THR A 60 -10.22 0.06 3.15
CA THR A 60 -9.63 1.32 3.63
C THR A 60 -9.43 1.28 5.14
N LEU A 61 -8.19 1.48 5.58
CA LEU A 61 -7.84 1.68 6.98
C LEU A 61 -7.56 3.17 7.20
N THR A 62 -8.13 3.76 8.25
CA THR A 62 -8.00 5.19 8.55
C THR A 62 -7.21 5.41 9.84
N ARG A 63 -6.57 6.57 9.98
CA ARG A 63 -5.91 6.99 11.24
C ARG A 63 -6.85 6.96 12.47
N ALA A 64 -8.16 7.11 12.25
CA ALA A 64 -9.17 7.03 13.32
C ALA A 64 -9.47 5.59 13.78
N GLY A 65 -8.80 4.59 13.21
CA GLY A 65 -9.01 3.17 13.53
C GLY A 65 -10.22 2.53 12.82
N LYS A 66 -10.87 3.24 11.90
CA LYS A 66 -11.96 2.66 11.10
C LYS A 66 -11.41 1.79 9.98
N VAL A 67 -12.02 0.63 9.78
CA VAL A 67 -11.83 -0.26 8.64
C VAL A 67 -13.10 -0.27 7.80
N ILE A 68 -13.00 0.10 6.53
CA ILE A 68 -14.14 0.20 5.60
C ILE A 68 -13.90 -0.77 4.45
N ILE A 69 -14.84 -1.69 4.24
CA ILE A 69 -14.82 -2.66 3.14
C ILE A 69 -15.97 -2.33 2.19
N LYS A 70 -15.66 -2.09 0.92
CA LYS A 70 -16.63 -1.77 -0.14
C LYS A 70 -16.47 -2.74 -1.30
N GLY A 71 -17.59 -3.18 -1.86
CA GLY A 71 -17.65 -4.04 -3.04
C GLY A 71 -19.11 -4.35 -3.38
N ALA A 72 -19.36 -4.90 -4.57
CA ALA A 72 -20.69 -5.34 -4.97
C ALA A 72 -21.17 -6.56 -4.15
N TYR A 73 -20.24 -7.43 -3.76
CA TYR A 73 -20.47 -8.61 -2.94
C TYR A 73 -19.32 -8.77 -1.96
N LEU A 74 -19.63 -9.24 -0.75
CA LEU A 74 -18.63 -9.58 0.27
C LEU A 74 -18.88 -11.01 0.74
N THR A 75 -17.94 -11.91 0.46
CA THR A 75 -17.96 -13.29 0.97
C THR A 75 -17.00 -13.37 2.15
N ASN A 76 -17.53 -13.72 3.33
CA ASN A 76 -16.72 -13.99 4.52
C ASN A 76 -16.80 -15.49 4.83
N HIS A 77 -15.68 -16.19 4.69
CA HIS A 77 -15.59 -17.64 4.90
C HIS A 77 -14.60 -17.95 6.02
N SER A 78 -15.03 -18.77 6.98
CA SER A 78 -14.20 -19.27 8.08
C SER A 78 -14.52 -20.74 8.32
N THR A 79 -13.50 -21.55 8.58
CA THR A 79 -13.66 -22.94 9.02
C THR A 79 -14.07 -23.05 10.50
N GLY A 80 -13.86 -21.98 11.26
CA GLY A 80 -14.26 -21.87 12.67
C GLY A 80 -15.32 -20.79 12.88
N VAL A 81 -15.46 -20.34 14.13
CA VAL A 81 -16.43 -19.29 14.47
C VAL A 81 -16.02 -17.92 13.91
N ASN A 82 -16.97 -17.22 13.30
CA ASN A 82 -16.80 -15.83 12.91
C ASN A 82 -17.37 -14.92 14.01
N ARG A 83 -16.48 -14.28 14.78
CA ARG A 83 -16.89 -13.56 15.99
C ARG A 83 -16.96 -12.06 15.74
N ILE A 84 -18.17 -11.50 15.82
CA ILE A 84 -18.43 -10.06 15.72
C ILE A 84 -18.73 -9.54 17.13
N LYS A 85 -18.02 -8.49 17.56
CA LYS A 85 -18.22 -7.82 18.84
C LYS A 85 -18.33 -6.31 18.63
N GLY A 86 -19.25 -5.66 19.32
CA GLY A 86 -19.40 -4.21 19.30
C GLY A 86 -20.47 -3.76 20.28
N GLY A 87 -20.46 -2.48 20.66
CA GLY A 87 -21.53 -1.87 21.46
C GLY A 87 -22.89 -1.86 20.74
N SER A 88 -22.87 -1.97 19.41
CA SER A 88 -24.03 -2.24 18.56
C SER A 88 -23.55 -2.98 17.31
N VAL A 89 -24.36 -3.92 16.82
CA VAL A 89 -24.17 -4.61 15.54
C VAL A 89 -25.47 -4.46 14.76
N GLN A 90 -25.39 -3.81 13.59
CA GLN A 90 -26.52 -3.61 12.70
C GLN A 90 -26.37 -4.54 11.50
N ILE A 91 -27.41 -5.34 11.24
CA ILE A 91 -27.49 -6.28 10.12
C ILE A 91 -28.84 -6.04 9.46
N ASN A 92 -28.84 -5.83 8.15
CA ASN A 92 -30.03 -5.67 7.32
C ASN A 92 -30.03 -6.71 6.21
#